data_AF-A0A2C6CT66-F1
#
_entry.id   AF-A0A2C6CT66-F1
#
_cell.length_a   1.000
_cell.length_b   1.000
_cell.length_c   1.000
_cell.angle_alpha   90.00
_cell.angle_beta   90.00
_cell.angle_gamma   90.00
#
_symmetry.space_group_name_H-M   'P 1'
#
loop_
_entity.id
_entity.type
_entity.pdbx_description
1 polymer ?
#
loop_
_entity_poly.entity_id
_entity_poly.type
_entity_poly.pdbx_seq_one_letter_code
_entity_poly.pdbx_strand_id
1 'polypeptide(L)'
;MLTIIRYPLATLAILTSVLLISGCKEEQEPTYLQLSGFELTTRSGEGAATENINSIWIFKDNEFIGAFPPEGRVPLLESGPTELRFEFGMQENGQTATPNIYEAYEAVSLDLDLIPGETQTVPTLPVRYRTDINFAFIDGFESNEDRAFTNVVLGGGGLEQSGELVRSGNFAGKVELSAEDPVLDVITEVVYEDLLGAIGQVWLEVDFKSDVPAIWGVAESDTDAGEEPFRLYDRGFNPRDEWTKVYFNLTQVIVNSEQLDYRFGFSTFLQSLEQESGTLYLDNIKVLYF
;
A
#
# COMPACT_ATOMS: atom_id res chain seq x y z
N MET A 1 61.81 45.98 -2.74
CA MET A 1 61.67 45.84 -1.27
C MET A 1 60.64 44.74 -1.04
N LEU A 2 61.09 43.48 -0.92
CA LEU A 2 60.22 42.33 -0.71
C LEU A 2 60.61 41.72 0.64
N THR A 3 59.79 41.95 1.66
CA THR A 3 60.03 41.44 3.02
C THR A 3 59.60 39.98 3.06
N ILE A 4 60.57 39.07 3.04
CA ILE A 4 60.35 37.63 3.21
C ILE A 4 60.02 37.39 4.69
N ILE A 5 58.74 37.14 4.98
CA ILE A 5 58.27 36.73 6.31
C ILE A 5 58.80 35.31 6.55
N ARG A 6 59.79 35.16 7.44
CA ARG A 6 60.32 33.87 7.88
C ARG A 6 59.44 33.35 9.01
N TYR A 7 58.48 32.50 8.70
CA TYR A 7 57.78 31.72 9.73
C TYR A 7 58.78 30.76 10.40
N PRO A 8 58.84 30.68 11.75
CA PRO A 8 59.77 29.77 12.41
C PRO A 8 59.42 28.31 12.05
N LEU A 9 60.46 27.51 11.73
CA LEU A 9 60.30 26.08 11.39
C LEU A 9 59.48 25.30 12.44
N ALA A 10 59.51 25.75 13.70
CA ALA A 10 58.73 25.17 14.79
C ALA A 10 57.21 25.27 14.58
N THR A 11 56.69 26.37 14.04
CA THR A 11 55.25 26.54 13.76
C THR A 11 54.76 25.65 12.62
N LEU A 12 55.60 25.40 11.61
CA LEU A 12 55.26 24.49 10.51
C LEU A 12 55.28 23.03 10.98
N ALA A 13 56.23 22.66 11.86
CA ALA A 13 56.29 21.34 12.47
C ALA A 13 55.08 21.05 13.37
N ILE A 14 54.64 22.03 14.18
CA ILE A 14 53.46 21.88 15.06
C ILE A 14 52.17 21.74 14.22
N LEU A 15 52.00 22.52 13.16
CA LEU A 15 50.84 22.42 12.27
C LEU A 15 50.80 21.07 11.51
N THR A 16 51.97 20.56 11.12
CA THR A 16 52.10 19.24 10.46
C THR A 16 51.84 18.10 11.45
N SER A 17 52.28 18.23 12.69
CA SER A 17 51.98 17.25 13.75
C SER A 17 50.49 17.22 14.11
N VAL A 18 49.79 18.36 14.15
CA VAL A 18 48.33 18.40 14.43
C VAL A 18 47.51 17.76 13.29
N LEU A 19 47.96 17.90 12.03
CA LEU A 19 47.33 17.25 10.87
C LEU A 19 47.52 15.72 10.85
N LEU A 20 48.59 15.19 11.46
CA LEU A 20 48.88 13.74 11.51
C LEU A 20 48.13 13.00 12.62
N ILE A 21 47.63 13.70 13.66
CA ILE A 21 46.80 13.12 14.74
C ILE A 21 45.30 13.21 14.46
N SER A 22 44.91 13.81 13.33
CA SER A 22 43.52 13.80 12.84
C SER A 22 43.19 12.51 12.07
N GLY A 23 44.09 11.52 12.12
CA GLY A 23 44.02 10.28 11.34
C GLY A 23 42.84 9.39 11.75
N CYS A 24 42.04 9.06 10.73
CA CYS A 24 41.03 8.00 10.63
C CYS A 24 40.30 7.60 11.91
N LYS A 25 39.04 8.03 12.00
CA LYS A 25 38.00 7.24 12.70
C LYS A 25 38.04 5.83 12.10
N GLU A 26 38.10 4.78 12.93
CA GLU A 26 37.92 3.40 12.46
C GLU A 26 36.62 3.34 11.67
N GLU A 27 36.71 2.97 10.39
CA GLU A 27 35.56 2.76 9.53
C GLU A 27 35.05 1.34 9.83
N GLN A 28 33.87 1.26 10.46
CA GLN A 28 33.25 -0.02 10.75
C GLN A 28 32.85 -0.67 9.42
N GLU A 29 33.38 -1.86 9.15
CA GLU A 29 32.96 -2.63 7.98
C GLU A 29 31.47 -2.99 8.12
N PRO A 30 30.66 -2.80 7.06
CA PRO A 30 29.26 -3.15 7.12
C PRO A 30 29.07 -4.67 7.13
N THR A 31 28.03 -5.12 7.83
CA THR A 31 27.42 -6.42 7.57
C THR A 31 26.40 -6.27 6.44
N TYR A 32 26.14 -7.33 5.68
CA TYR A 32 25.13 -7.32 4.63
C TYR A 32 24.00 -8.29 4.95
N LEU A 33 22.76 -7.91 4.69
CA LEU A 33 21.64 -8.84 4.64
C LEU A 33 21.36 -9.20 3.18
N GLN A 34 21.10 -10.48 2.91
CA GLN A 34 20.51 -10.94 1.66
C GLN A 34 19.04 -11.25 1.92
N LEU A 35 18.15 -10.35 1.52
CA LEU A 35 16.70 -10.54 1.63
C LEU A 35 16.22 -11.50 0.54
N SER A 36 15.41 -12.48 0.95
CA SER A 36 14.82 -13.50 0.08
C SER A 36 13.32 -13.25 -0.17
N GLY A 37 12.85 -12.02 0.02
CA GLY A 37 11.44 -11.64 -0.13
C GLY A 37 10.57 -11.95 1.09
N PHE A 38 9.27 -11.98 0.86
CA PHE A 38 8.25 -12.28 1.85
C PHE A 38 7.09 -13.05 1.20
N GLU A 39 6.26 -13.68 2.02
CA GLU A 39 5.07 -14.40 1.58
C GLU A 39 3.88 -14.00 2.45
N LEU A 40 2.85 -13.40 1.85
CA LEU A 40 1.58 -13.13 2.53
C LEU A 40 0.79 -14.42 2.64
N THR A 41 0.32 -14.73 3.85
CA THR A 41 -0.64 -15.80 4.11
C THR A 41 -1.89 -15.24 4.76
N THR A 42 -3.06 -15.63 4.23
CA THR A 42 -4.35 -15.21 4.77
C THR A 42 -5.01 -16.33 5.56
N ARG A 43 -5.77 -15.96 6.60
CA ARG A 43 -6.64 -16.85 7.36
C ARG A 43 -8.00 -16.97 6.65
N SER A 44 -8.80 -17.93 7.08
CA SER A 44 -10.20 -18.03 6.62
C SER A 44 -10.93 -16.73 6.99
N GLY A 45 -11.60 -16.12 6.00
CA GLY A 45 -12.28 -14.84 6.18
C GLY A 45 -11.42 -13.59 5.98
N GLU A 46 -10.19 -13.71 5.48
CA GLU A 46 -9.31 -12.56 5.15
C GLU A 46 -9.13 -12.36 3.61
N GLY A 47 -9.87 -13.12 2.81
CA GLY A 47 -9.82 -13.07 1.35
C GLY A 47 -8.56 -13.70 0.75
N ALA A 48 -8.33 -13.47 -0.54
CA ALA A 48 -7.16 -13.98 -1.23
C ALA A 48 -5.88 -13.23 -0.82
N ALA A 49 -4.77 -13.96 -0.75
CA ALA A 49 -3.44 -13.48 -0.37
C ALA A 49 -2.70 -12.78 -1.54
N THR A 50 -3.39 -11.87 -2.23
CA THR A 50 -2.78 -10.99 -3.23
C THR A 50 -2.23 -9.74 -2.58
N GLU A 51 -1.13 -9.20 -3.12
CA GLU A 51 -0.44 -8.05 -2.54
C GLU A 51 0.23 -7.17 -3.63
N ASN A 52 0.76 -6.01 -3.22
CA ASN A 52 1.57 -5.09 -4.03
C ASN A 52 2.46 -4.24 -3.10
N ILE A 53 3.14 -4.94 -2.20
CA ILE A 53 4.19 -4.44 -1.31
C ILE A 53 5.48 -4.38 -2.13
N ASN A 54 6.14 -3.22 -2.09
CA ASN A 54 7.32 -2.94 -2.89
C ASN A 54 8.52 -2.53 -2.06
N SER A 55 8.38 -2.53 -0.73
CA SER A 55 9.48 -2.25 0.17
C SER A 55 9.38 -3.03 1.48
N ILE A 56 10.53 -3.33 2.05
CA ILE A 56 10.69 -3.83 3.42
C ILE A 56 11.43 -2.76 4.20
N TRP A 57 10.79 -2.29 5.27
CA TRP A 57 11.31 -1.32 6.22
C TRP A 57 11.98 -2.07 7.35
N ILE A 58 13.26 -1.79 7.59
CA ILE A 58 14.06 -2.47 8.60
C ILE A 58 14.27 -1.52 9.77
N PHE A 59 14.05 -2.03 10.98
CA PHE A 59 14.24 -1.34 12.24
C PHE A 59 15.12 -2.16 13.18
N LYS A 60 15.83 -1.47 14.08
CA LYS A 60 16.54 -2.04 15.22
C LYS A 60 16.21 -1.19 16.45
N ASP A 61 15.76 -1.79 17.55
CA ASP A 61 15.42 -1.06 18.78
C ASP A 61 14.48 0.16 18.55
N ASN A 62 13.52 0.04 17.61
CA ASN A 62 12.64 1.10 17.10
C ASN A 62 13.33 2.23 16.31
N GLU A 63 14.63 2.15 16.05
CA GLU A 63 15.35 3.03 15.13
C GLU A 63 15.18 2.55 13.69
N PHE A 64 14.75 3.46 12.81
CA PHE A 64 14.60 3.19 11.38
C PHE A 64 15.97 3.11 10.70
N ILE A 65 16.28 1.95 10.10
CA ILE A 65 17.52 1.75 9.34
C ILE A 65 17.33 2.18 7.89
N GLY A 66 16.24 1.76 7.26
CA GLY A 66 15.97 2.06 5.86
C GLY A 66 14.84 1.24 5.26
N ALA A 67 14.39 1.66 4.07
CA ALA A 67 13.41 0.96 3.26
C ALA A 67 14.10 0.41 2.00
N PHE A 68 13.96 -0.90 1.77
CA PHE A 68 14.68 -1.62 0.72
C PHE A 68 13.72 -2.43 -0.15
N PRO A 69 14.08 -2.76 -1.40
CA PRO A 69 13.31 -3.71 -2.19
C PRO A 69 13.13 -5.05 -1.44
N PRO A 70 12.02 -5.78 -1.63
CA PRO A 70 11.73 -7.03 -0.92
C PRO A 70 12.81 -8.10 -1.09
N GLU A 71 13.44 -8.14 -2.26
CA GLU A 71 14.55 -9.03 -2.58
C GLU A 71 15.78 -8.19 -2.92
N GLY A 72 16.92 -8.55 -2.32
CA GLY A 72 18.17 -7.86 -2.61
C GLY A 72 19.17 -7.85 -1.45
N ARG A 73 20.30 -7.22 -1.71
CA ARG A 73 21.40 -7.10 -0.75
C ARG A 73 21.34 -5.73 -0.07
N VAL A 74 21.30 -5.73 1.27
CA VAL A 74 21.13 -4.54 2.10
C VAL A 74 22.35 -4.36 3.00
N PRO A 75 23.06 -3.22 2.97
CA PRO A 75 24.16 -2.95 3.89
C PRO A 75 23.66 -2.43 5.24
N LEU A 76 24.18 -2.95 6.35
CA LEU A 76 23.94 -2.50 7.72
C LEU A 76 25.27 -2.18 8.40
N LEU A 77 25.33 -1.06 9.11
CA LEU A 77 26.48 -0.70 9.96
C LEU A 77 26.28 -1.23 11.38
N GLU A 78 26.02 -2.53 11.49
CA GLU A 78 25.67 -3.21 12.73
C GLU A 78 26.47 -4.50 12.88
N SER A 79 26.67 -4.96 14.12
CA SER A 79 27.46 -6.16 14.40
C SER A 79 27.06 -6.84 15.71
N GLY A 80 27.21 -8.16 15.77
CA GLY A 80 26.85 -9.01 16.89
C GLY A 80 25.37 -9.42 16.90
N PRO A 81 24.91 -10.07 17.98
CA PRO A 81 23.51 -10.46 18.15
C PRO A 81 22.59 -9.23 18.09
N THR A 82 21.73 -9.20 17.08
CA THR A 82 20.85 -8.06 16.79
C THR A 82 19.45 -8.57 16.45
N GLU A 83 18.43 -8.08 17.15
CA GLU A 83 17.04 -8.26 16.76
C GLU A 83 16.68 -7.19 15.71
N LEU A 84 16.24 -7.63 14.53
CA LEU A 84 15.75 -6.75 13.48
C LEU A 84 14.26 -6.95 13.30
N ARG A 85 13.53 -5.83 13.21
CA ARG A 85 12.10 -5.78 12.90
C ARG A 85 11.90 -5.36 11.45
N PHE A 86 11.10 -6.12 10.72
CA PHE A 86 10.78 -5.94 9.32
C PHE A 86 9.29 -5.58 9.18
N GLU A 87 9.03 -4.46 8.53
CA GLU A 87 7.68 -3.96 8.22
C GLU A 87 7.51 -3.81 6.71
N PHE A 88 6.29 -3.89 6.21
CA PHE A 88 6.02 -4.05 4.78
C PHE A 88 5.41 -2.77 4.23
N GLY A 89 6.11 -2.16 3.28
CA GLY A 89 5.72 -0.89 2.70
C GLY A 89 5.11 -1.03 1.32
N MET A 90 4.05 -0.27 1.07
CA MET A 90 3.35 -0.19 -0.21
C MET A 90 3.25 1.25 -0.69
N GLN A 91 2.87 1.43 -1.95
CA GLN A 91 2.53 2.74 -2.49
C GLN A 91 1.01 2.94 -2.44
N GLU A 92 0.57 3.96 -1.71
CA GLU A 92 -0.83 4.38 -1.75
C GLU A 92 -1.17 4.94 -3.13
N ASN A 93 -2.17 4.36 -3.81
CA ASN A 93 -2.56 4.87 -5.11
C ASN A 93 -3.30 6.21 -4.96
N GLY A 94 -2.94 7.19 -5.82
CA GLY A 94 -3.50 8.54 -5.79
C GLY A 94 -2.71 9.56 -4.95
N GLN A 95 -1.59 9.18 -4.33
CA GLN A 95 -0.66 10.10 -3.66
C GLN A 95 0.75 10.05 -4.28
N THR A 96 1.48 11.17 -4.23
CA THR A 96 2.79 11.29 -4.88
C THR A 96 3.93 10.86 -3.94
N ALA A 97 4.45 9.66 -4.19
CA ALA A 97 5.85 9.24 -4.03
C ALA A 97 6.50 9.34 -2.63
N THR A 98 6.11 8.45 -1.70
CA THR A 98 7.02 7.70 -0.81
C THR A 98 6.26 6.44 -0.39
N PRO A 99 6.85 5.22 -0.46
CA PRO A 99 6.21 4.04 0.11
C PRO A 99 5.90 4.30 1.59
N ASN A 100 4.72 3.91 2.05
CA ASN A 100 4.35 3.98 3.47
C ASN A 100 4.26 2.56 4.01
N ILE A 101 4.55 2.38 5.30
CA ILE A 101 4.30 1.11 5.98
C ILE A 101 2.80 0.81 5.91
N TYR A 102 2.47 -0.41 5.48
CA TYR A 102 1.10 -0.87 5.48
C TYR A 102 0.76 -1.45 6.85
N GLU A 103 0.16 -0.63 7.71
CA GLU A 103 -0.10 -0.92 9.12
C GLU A 103 -1.08 -2.08 9.37
N ALA A 104 -1.73 -2.60 8.32
CA ALA A 104 -2.60 -3.76 8.41
C ALA A 104 -1.82 -5.09 8.51
N TYR A 105 -0.53 -5.12 8.12
CA TYR A 105 0.31 -6.30 8.21
C TYR A 105 1.08 -6.38 9.53
N GLU A 106 1.32 -7.60 10.00
CA GLU A 106 2.16 -7.88 11.15
C GLU A 106 3.63 -7.61 10.81
N ALA A 107 4.35 -6.96 11.74
CA ALA A 107 5.80 -6.87 11.66
C ALA A 107 6.43 -8.23 11.96
N VAL A 108 7.52 -8.57 11.27
CA VAL A 108 8.29 -9.80 11.51
C VAL A 108 9.57 -9.42 12.24
N SER A 109 9.91 -10.09 13.34
CA SER A 109 11.18 -9.86 14.05
C SER A 109 12.07 -11.10 13.98
N LEU A 110 13.37 -10.90 13.72
CA LEU A 110 14.36 -11.97 13.63
C LEU A 110 15.62 -11.60 14.42
N ASP A 111 16.11 -12.53 15.23
CA ASP A 111 17.43 -12.47 15.83
C ASP A 111 18.49 -12.95 14.82
N LEU A 112 19.46 -12.08 14.51
CA LEU A 112 20.58 -12.37 13.61
C LEU A 112 21.90 -12.13 14.32
N ASP A 113 22.92 -12.93 14.00
CA ASP A 113 24.29 -12.68 14.44
C ASP A 113 25.06 -11.98 13.30
N LEU A 114 25.21 -10.65 13.42
CA LEU A 114 25.76 -9.82 12.34
C LEU A 114 27.29 -9.79 12.40
N ILE A 115 27.95 -10.35 11.39
CA ILE A 115 29.42 -10.36 11.32
C ILE A 115 29.88 -9.31 10.30
N PRO A 116 30.74 -8.33 10.68
CA PRO A 116 31.28 -7.33 9.76
C PRO A 116 31.94 -7.98 8.54
N GLY A 117 31.67 -7.44 7.35
CA GLY A 117 32.19 -7.95 6.08
C GLY A 117 31.46 -9.17 5.52
N GLU A 118 30.63 -9.86 6.32
CA GLU A 118 29.88 -11.04 5.89
C GLU A 118 28.46 -10.70 5.40
N THR A 119 27.85 -11.66 4.70
CA THR A 119 26.45 -11.57 4.26
C THR A 119 25.61 -12.60 4.98
N GLN A 120 24.65 -12.13 5.78
CA GLN A 120 23.67 -12.94 6.47
C GLN A 120 22.43 -13.10 5.57
N THR A 121 22.02 -14.33 5.30
CA THR A 121 20.77 -14.59 4.56
C THR A 121 19.57 -14.40 5.47
N VAL A 122 18.63 -13.56 5.04
CA VAL A 122 17.30 -13.44 5.65
C VAL A 122 16.35 -14.32 4.82
N PRO A 123 15.70 -15.32 5.42
CA PRO A 123 14.77 -16.18 4.70
C PRO A 123 13.53 -15.39 4.25
N THR A 124 12.71 -16.00 3.40
CA THR A 124 11.40 -15.44 3.04
C THR A 124 10.58 -15.19 4.31
N LEU A 125 10.21 -13.92 4.52
CA LEU A 125 9.50 -13.50 5.73
C LEU A 125 8.02 -13.91 5.65
N PRO A 126 7.47 -14.61 6.65
CA PRO A 126 6.05 -14.94 6.68
C PRO A 126 5.23 -13.73 7.14
N VAL A 127 4.34 -13.24 6.28
CA VAL A 127 3.51 -12.04 6.55
C VAL A 127 2.05 -12.43 6.68
N ARG A 128 1.34 -11.73 7.57
CA ARG A 128 -0.09 -11.89 7.81
C ARG A 128 -0.73 -10.54 8.09
N TYR A 129 -2.05 -10.46 7.93
CA TYR A 129 -2.82 -9.39 8.56
C TYR A 129 -2.73 -9.50 10.08
N ARG A 130 -2.64 -8.34 10.74
CA ARG A 130 -2.71 -8.29 12.21
C ARG A 130 -4.01 -8.89 12.69
N THR A 131 -3.97 -9.49 13.86
CA THR A 131 -5.13 -10.15 14.47
C THR A 131 -6.24 -9.20 14.90
N ASP A 132 -5.96 -7.90 15.00
CA ASP A 132 -6.92 -6.87 15.39
C ASP A 132 -7.56 -6.14 14.20
N ILE A 133 -7.21 -6.52 12.96
CA ILE A 133 -7.89 -6.03 11.76
C ILE A 133 -9.29 -6.60 11.69
N ASN A 134 -10.26 -5.72 11.47
CA ASN A 134 -11.62 -6.08 11.15
C ASN A 134 -11.87 -5.86 9.66
N PHE A 135 -12.59 -6.78 9.03
CA PHE A 135 -13.04 -6.65 7.65
C PHE A 135 -14.51 -6.24 7.66
N ALA A 136 -14.82 -5.03 7.19
CA ALA A 136 -16.20 -4.57 7.05
C ALA A 136 -16.94 -5.44 6.03
N PHE A 137 -16.26 -5.76 4.93
CA PHE A 137 -16.66 -6.79 3.99
C PHE A 137 -15.47 -7.26 3.15
N ILE A 138 -15.65 -8.40 2.50
CA ILE A 138 -14.78 -8.95 1.46
C ILE A 138 -15.69 -9.38 0.32
N ASP A 139 -15.40 -8.91 -0.89
CA ASP A 139 -16.11 -9.32 -2.10
C ASP A 139 -15.10 -9.97 -3.06
N GLY A 140 -15.04 -11.31 -3.00
CA GLY A 140 -14.29 -12.16 -3.93
C GLY A 140 -15.14 -12.68 -5.09
N PHE A 141 -16.38 -12.17 -5.22
CA PHE A 141 -17.27 -12.49 -6.33
C PHE A 141 -17.66 -13.97 -6.45
N GLU A 142 -17.51 -14.81 -5.42
CA GLU A 142 -17.87 -16.24 -5.48
C GLU A 142 -19.39 -16.48 -5.39
N SER A 143 -19.91 -17.55 -6.02
CA SER A 143 -21.38 -17.77 -6.19
C SER A 143 -22.20 -17.99 -4.92
N ASN A 144 -21.57 -18.12 -3.74
CA ASN A 144 -22.26 -18.26 -2.46
C ASN A 144 -21.79 -17.22 -1.43
N GLU A 145 -21.20 -16.13 -1.89
CA GLU A 145 -20.78 -15.01 -1.07
C GLU A 145 -21.65 -13.78 -1.35
N ASP A 146 -21.85 -12.97 -0.31
CA ASP A 146 -22.60 -11.73 -0.45
C ASP A 146 -21.83 -10.75 -1.34
N ARG A 147 -22.55 -10.09 -2.24
CA ARG A 147 -22.00 -9.08 -3.14
C ARG A 147 -22.16 -7.71 -2.51
N ALA A 148 -21.05 -6.99 -2.34
CA ALA A 148 -21.05 -5.73 -1.62
C ALA A 148 -21.67 -4.60 -2.46
N PHE A 149 -21.24 -4.48 -3.72
CA PHE A 149 -21.62 -3.40 -4.64
C PHE A 149 -22.73 -3.85 -5.60
N THR A 150 -23.99 -3.63 -5.20
CA THR A 150 -25.16 -4.06 -5.96
C THR A 150 -26.18 -2.94 -6.21
N ASN A 151 -26.01 -1.78 -5.56
CA ASN A 151 -26.91 -0.64 -5.71
C ASN A 151 -26.37 0.32 -6.78
N VAL A 152 -26.93 0.24 -7.99
CA VAL A 152 -26.55 1.09 -9.12
C VAL A 152 -27.21 2.46 -8.97
N VAL A 153 -26.38 3.49 -8.87
CA VAL A 153 -26.78 4.89 -8.75
C VAL A 153 -26.91 5.53 -10.14
N LEU A 154 -25.96 5.25 -11.04
CA LEU A 154 -25.95 5.77 -12.40
C LEU A 154 -25.41 4.72 -13.38
N GLY A 155 -25.98 4.67 -14.58
CA GLY A 155 -25.62 3.72 -15.62
C GLY A 155 -26.74 2.72 -15.93
N GLY A 156 -26.66 2.07 -17.07
CA GLY A 156 -27.58 1.02 -17.52
C GLY A 156 -27.13 -0.40 -17.17
N GLY A 157 -25.83 -0.60 -16.93
CA GLY A 157 -25.22 -1.86 -16.51
C GLY A 157 -25.06 -2.03 -14.99
N GLY A 158 -24.20 -2.98 -14.59
CA GLY A 158 -23.90 -3.30 -13.20
C GLY A 158 -22.53 -3.98 -13.04
N LEU A 159 -22.16 -4.26 -11.79
CA LEU A 159 -20.97 -5.05 -11.45
C LEU A 159 -21.31 -6.54 -11.44
N GLU A 160 -21.19 -7.18 -12.59
CA GLU A 160 -21.63 -8.55 -12.81
C GLU A 160 -20.57 -9.58 -12.40
N GLN A 161 -21.01 -10.77 -11.98
CA GLN A 161 -20.11 -11.91 -11.77
C GLN A 161 -19.67 -12.49 -13.12
N SER A 162 -18.38 -12.72 -13.30
CA SER A 162 -17.80 -13.30 -14.52
C SER A 162 -16.70 -14.31 -14.21
N GLY A 163 -16.70 -15.43 -14.93
CA GLY A 163 -15.61 -16.41 -14.94
C GLY A 163 -14.66 -16.25 -16.14
N GLU A 164 -14.81 -15.17 -16.92
CA GLU A 164 -14.01 -14.93 -18.14
C GLU A 164 -12.55 -14.63 -17.81
N LEU A 165 -12.34 -13.76 -16.83
CA LEU A 165 -11.02 -13.35 -16.36
C LEU A 165 -11.05 -13.15 -14.85
N VAL A 166 -10.25 -13.95 -14.15
CA VAL A 166 -10.32 -14.11 -12.69
C VAL A 166 -8.94 -13.89 -12.09
N ARG A 167 -8.85 -13.20 -10.95
CA ARG A 167 -7.59 -13.03 -10.22
C ARG A 167 -7.40 -14.12 -9.18
N SER A 168 -8.47 -14.44 -8.46
CA SER A 168 -8.50 -15.45 -7.39
C SER A 168 -9.82 -16.20 -7.39
N GLY A 169 -9.81 -17.45 -6.89
CA GLY A 169 -11.04 -18.24 -6.86
C GLY A 169 -11.52 -18.66 -8.25
N ASN A 170 -12.82 -18.57 -8.48
CA ASN A 170 -13.49 -18.99 -9.71
C ASN A 170 -14.15 -17.85 -10.47
N PHE A 171 -14.40 -16.72 -9.81
CA PHE A 171 -15.13 -15.60 -10.38
C PHE A 171 -14.49 -14.27 -10.01
N ALA A 172 -14.76 -13.26 -10.83
CA ALA A 172 -14.43 -11.87 -10.59
C ALA A 172 -15.63 -10.99 -10.98
N GLY A 173 -15.54 -9.72 -10.63
CA GLY A 173 -16.43 -8.67 -11.08
C GLY A 173 -16.09 -8.21 -12.47
N LYS A 174 -17.11 -7.96 -13.28
CA LYS A 174 -16.97 -7.37 -14.60
C LYS A 174 -17.96 -6.24 -14.77
N VAL A 175 -17.47 -5.10 -15.23
CA VAL A 175 -18.26 -3.98 -15.73
C VAL A 175 -17.93 -3.81 -17.20
N GLU A 176 -18.96 -3.66 -18.03
CA GLU A 176 -18.83 -3.33 -19.45
C GLU A 176 -19.48 -1.97 -19.70
N LEU A 177 -18.73 -1.06 -20.32
CA LEU A 177 -19.18 0.26 -20.71
C LEU A 177 -19.23 0.35 -22.25
N SER A 178 -20.16 1.14 -22.76
CA SER A 178 -20.28 1.45 -24.20
C SER A 178 -20.51 2.94 -24.42
N ALA A 179 -20.47 3.41 -25.67
CA ALA A 179 -20.80 4.79 -26.00
C ALA A 179 -22.23 5.19 -25.58
N GLU A 180 -23.17 4.24 -25.57
CA GLU A 180 -24.54 4.45 -25.10
C GLU A 180 -24.68 4.43 -23.57
N ASP A 181 -23.79 3.72 -22.88
CA ASP A 181 -23.73 3.63 -21.41
C ASP A 181 -22.29 3.84 -20.92
N PRO A 182 -21.80 5.09 -20.93
CA PRO A 182 -20.37 5.39 -20.81
C PRO A 182 -19.90 5.48 -19.36
N VAL A 183 -20.79 5.29 -18.38
CA VAL A 183 -20.51 5.44 -16.96
C VAL A 183 -21.30 4.41 -16.15
N LEU A 184 -20.65 3.85 -15.14
CA LEU A 184 -21.32 3.13 -14.07
C LEU A 184 -20.93 3.79 -12.74
N ASP A 185 -21.92 4.07 -11.89
CA ASP A 185 -21.74 4.44 -10.49
C ASP A 185 -22.52 3.43 -9.64
N VAL A 186 -21.82 2.77 -8.73
CA VAL A 186 -22.39 1.72 -7.88
C VAL A 186 -21.89 1.91 -6.46
N ILE A 187 -22.81 1.74 -5.52
CA ILE A 187 -22.55 1.81 -4.08
C ILE A 187 -22.91 0.49 -3.41
N THR A 188 -22.46 0.33 -2.17
CA THR A 188 -22.82 -0.82 -1.36
C THR A 188 -24.30 -0.79 -0.99
N GLU A 189 -24.95 -1.95 -0.96
CA GLU A 189 -26.34 -2.10 -0.46
C GLU A 189 -26.41 -2.01 1.07
N VAL A 190 -25.31 -2.30 1.75
CA VAL A 190 -25.16 -2.13 3.20
C VAL A 190 -24.69 -0.70 3.52
N VAL A 191 -25.29 -0.10 4.55
CA VAL A 191 -24.82 1.13 5.21
C VAL A 191 -23.86 0.73 6.32
N TYR A 192 -22.74 1.42 6.42
CA TYR A 192 -21.72 1.22 7.45
C TYR A 192 -21.69 2.43 8.39
N GLU A 193 -21.47 2.17 9.67
CA GLU A 193 -21.37 3.17 10.72
C GLU A 193 -20.15 2.88 11.61
N ASP A 194 -19.63 3.91 12.28
CA ASP A 194 -18.63 3.82 13.35
C ASP A 194 -17.32 3.08 13.03
N LEU A 195 -16.92 2.91 11.76
CA LEU A 195 -15.67 2.19 11.42
C LEU A 195 -14.39 2.91 11.88
N LEU A 196 -14.46 4.22 12.13
CA LEU A 196 -13.32 5.01 12.62
C LEU A 196 -13.16 4.96 14.15
N GLY A 197 -14.20 4.61 14.91
CA GLY A 197 -14.15 4.70 16.38
C GLY A 197 -13.53 6.02 16.87
N ALA A 198 -12.52 5.94 17.75
CA ALA A 198 -11.83 7.11 18.32
C ALA A 198 -10.56 7.57 17.58
N ILE A 199 -9.85 6.66 16.90
CA ILE A 199 -8.54 6.90 16.24
C ILE A 199 -8.32 6.03 14.99
N GLY A 200 -9.36 5.29 14.58
CA GLY A 200 -9.23 4.16 13.67
C GLY A 200 -8.91 4.56 12.24
N GLN A 201 -8.31 3.63 11.52
CA GLN A 201 -8.01 3.76 10.10
C GLN A 201 -8.98 2.91 9.29
N VAL A 202 -9.34 3.39 8.11
CA VAL A 202 -10.12 2.62 7.13
C VAL A 202 -9.36 2.57 5.82
N TRP A 203 -9.17 1.36 5.33
CA TRP A 203 -8.46 1.07 4.10
C TRP A 203 -9.33 0.25 3.16
N LEU A 204 -9.17 0.52 1.86
CA LEU A 204 -9.74 -0.25 0.78
C LEU A 204 -8.61 -0.93 0.00
N GLU A 205 -8.69 -2.25 -0.12
CA GLU A 205 -7.87 -3.05 -1.03
C GLU A 205 -8.71 -3.49 -2.22
N VAL A 206 -8.13 -3.44 -3.42
CA VAL A 206 -8.80 -3.90 -4.65
C VAL A 206 -7.78 -4.57 -5.55
N ASP A 207 -8.07 -5.79 -6.02
CA ASP A 207 -7.43 -6.33 -7.22
C ASP A 207 -8.22 -5.85 -8.44
N PHE A 208 -7.54 -5.28 -9.44
CA PHE A 208 -8.18 -4.82 -10.66
C PHE A 208 -7.35 -5.09 -11.92
N LYS A 209 -8.04 -5.16 -13.05
CA LYS A 209 -7.48 -5.04 -14.40
C LYS A 209 -8.50 -4.28 -15.23
N SER A 210 -8.09 -3.25 -15.98
CA SER A 210 -9.07 -2.39 -16.62
C SER A 210 -8.55 -1.61 -17.83
N ASP A 211 -9.46 -1.37 -18.78
CA ASP A 211 -9.30 -0.47 -19.92
C ASP A 211 -9.79 0.96 -19.61
N VAL A 212 -10.39 1.17 -18.43
CA VAL A 212 -11.02 2.41 -17.99
C VAL A 212 -10.53 2.79 -16.58
N PRO A 213 -10.60 4.07 -16.19
CA PRO A 213 -10.32 4.48 -14.83
C PRO A 213 -11.47 4.07 -13.91
N ALA A 214 -11.18 4.00 -12.62
CA ALA A 214 -12.21 4.02 -11.59
C ALA A 214 -11.81 4.97 -10.46
N ILE A 215 -12.81 5.62 -9.88
CA ILE A 215 -12.71 6.47 -8.70
C ILE A 215 -13.59 5.88 -7.60
N TRP A 216 -13.10 5.91 -6.38
CA TRP A 216 -13.62 5.26 -5.19
C TRP A 216 -13.75 6.26 -4.06
N GLY A 217 -14.67 5.99 -3.15
CA GLY A 217 -14.80 6.70 -1.90
C GLY A 217 -16.07 6.30 -1.16
N VAL A 218 -16.74 7.29 -0.59
CA VAL A 218 -17.98 7.07 0.15
C VAL A 218 -19.13 7.87 -0.42
N ALA A 219 -20.33 7.37 -0.21
CA ALA A 219 -21.59 8.02 -0.53
C ALA A 219 -22.46 8.12 0.73
N GLU A 220 -23.37 9.10 0.73
CA GLU A 220 -24.38 9.28 1.77
C GLU A 220 -25.26 8.03 1.93
N SER A 221 -25.65 7.75 3.17
CA SER A 221 -26.46 6.58 3.53
C SER A 221 -27.93 6.71 3.12
N ASP A 222 -28.47 7.94 3.21
CA ASP A 222 -29.88 8.28 3.03
C ASP A 222 -30.01 9.35 1.95
N THR A 223 -31.04 9.25 1.12
CA THR A 223 -31.44 10.32 0.22
C THR A 223 -32.93 10.55 0.35
N ASP A 224 -33.34 11.83 0.35
CA ASP A 224 -34.75 12.14 0.17
C ASP A 224 -35.24 11.46 -1.12
N ALA A 225 -36.45 10.89 -1.09
CA ALA A 225 -36.96 10.07 -2.18
C ALA A 225 -36.89 10.82 -3.54
N GLY A 226 -35.96 10.41 -4.40
CA GLY A 226 -35.74 11.00 -5.72
C GLY A 226 -34.49 11.87 -5.84
N GLU A 227 -33.68 12.02 -4.78
CA GLU A 227 -32.36 12.66 -4.83
C GLU A 227 -31.23 11.63 -4.98
N GLU A 228 -30.23 12.01 -5.75
CA GLU A 228 -28.99 11.27 -5.94
C GLU A 228 -28.09 11.43 -4.72
N PRO A 229 -27.46 10.35 -4.20
CA PRO A 229 -26.63 10.45 -3.01
C PRO A 229 -25.42 11.36 -3.26
N PHE A 230 -25.13 12.20 -2.27
CA PHE A 230 -23.87 12.93 -2.25
C PHE A 230 -22.71 11.94 -2.20
N ARG A 231 -21.72 12.13 -3.07
CA ARG A 231 -20.56 11.25 -3.23
C ARG A 231 -19.28 12.02 -3.01
N LEU A 232 -18.40 11.46 -2.19
CA LEU A 232 -17.04 11.95 -2.02
C LEU A 232 -16.07 10.88 -2.51
N TYR A 233 -15.84 10.84 -3.83
CA TYR A 233 -14.87 9.96 -4.48
C TYR A 233 -13.58 10.74 -4.76
N ASP A 234 -12.48 10.33 -4.12
CA ASP A 234 -11.19 11.04 -4.16
C ASP A 234 -10.00 10.11 -4.43
N ARG A 235 -10.24 8.79 -4.46
CA ARG A 235 -9.19 7.78 -4.64
C ARG A 235 -9.43 7.02 -5.92
N GLY A 236 -8.42 6.80 -6.75
CA GLY A 236 -8.66 6.14 -8.03
C GLY A 236 -7.44 5.54 -8.67
N PHE A 237 -7.69 4.79 -9.74
CA PHE A 237 -6.66 4.21 -10.59
C PHE A 237 -6.94 4.49 -12.05
N ASN A 238 -5.87 4.44 -12.85
CA ASN A 238 -5.90 4.50 -14.30
C ASN A 238 -5.90 3.08 -14.89
N PRO A 239 -6.22 2.94 -16.19
CA PRO A 239 -6.18 1.65 -16.90
C PRO A 239 -4.85 0.88 -16.70
N ARG A 240 -4.96 -0.44 -16.59
CA ARG A 240 -3.83 -1.38 -16.45
C ARG A 240 -4.15 -2.69 -17.18
N ASP A 241 -3.20 -3.10 -18.02
CA ASP A 241 -3.28 -4.34 -18.78
C ASP A 241 -2.95 -5.60 -17.97
N GLU A 242 -2.59 -5.46 -16.69
CA GLU A 242 -2.25 -6.58 -15.82
C GLU A 242 -3.00 -6.46 -14.49
N TRP A 243 -3.35 -7.61 -13.90
CA TRP A 243 -3.95 -7.65 -12.58
C TRP A 243 -3.03 -6.98 -11.56
N THR A 244 -3.53 -5.90 -10.96
CA THR A 244 -2.79 -5.04 -10.05
C THR A 244 -3.57 -4.92 -8.75
N LYS A 245 -2.89 -5.05 -7.61
CA LYS A 245 -3.49 -4.69 -6.31
C LYS A 245 -3.22 -3.23 -6.00
N VAL A 246 -4.25 -2.55 -5.51
CA VAL A 246 -4.20 -1.15 -5.06
C VAL A 246 -4.72 -1.02 -3.64
N TYR A 247 -4.18 -0.02 -2.95
CA TYR A 247 -4.53 0.32 -1.60
C TYR A 247 -4.94 1.79 -1.55
N PHE A 248 -6.07 2.06 -0.94
CA PHE A 248 -6.58 3.40 -0.73
C PHE A 248 -6.83 3.63 0.76
N ASN A 249 -6.19 4.65 1.33
CA ASN A 249 -6.55 5.15 2.65
C ASN A 249 -7.83 5.98 2.52
N LEU A 250 -8.94 5.45 3.05
CA LEU A 250 -10.26 6.10 3.03
C LEU A 250 -10.54 6.88 4.32
N THR A 251 -9.67 6.81 5.32
CA THR A 251 -9.83 7.47 6.62
C THR A 251 -10.20 8.94 6.46
N GLN A 252 -9.41 9.70 5.68
CA GLN A 252 -9.67 11.13 5.49
C GLN A 252 -10.91 11.40 4.63
N VAL A 253 -11.25 10.49 3.71
CA VAL A 253 -12.46 10.62 2.88
C VAL A 253 -13.70 10.48 3.77
N ILE A 254 -13.72 9.52 4.70
CA ILE A 254 -14.80 9.35 5.67
C ILE A 254 -14.86 10.53 6.64
N VAL A 255 -13.73 10.99 7.17
CA VAL A 255 -13.72 12.18 8.06
C VAL A 255 -14.27 13.42 7.34
N ASN A 256 -13.89 13.62 6.08
CA ASN A 256 -14.33 14.77 5.28
C ASN A 256 -15.77 14.67 4.78
N SER A 257 -16.38 13.47 4.78
CA SER A 257 -17.80 13.36 4.43
C SER A 257 -18.68 14.00 5.50
N GLU A 258 -18.17 14.14 6.73
CA GLU A 258 -18.92 14.61 7.91
C GLU A 258 -20.17 13.76 8.23
N GLN A 259 -20.24 12.54 7.68
CA GLN A 259 -21.34 11.60 7.87
C GLN A 259 -21.01 10.57 8.96
N LEU A 260 -22.02 10.18 9.74
CA LEU A 260 -21.90 9.12 10.74
C LEU A 260 -22.12 7.73 10.13
N ASP A 261 -22.93 7.69 9.08
CA ASP A 261 -23.31 6.51 8.33
C ASP A 261 -23.09 6.76 6.83
N TYR A 262 -22.52 5.77 6.15
CA TYR A 262 -22.09 5.93 4.77
C TYR A 262 -22.07 4.60 4.03
N ARG A 263 -22.03 4.69 2.71
CA ARG A 263 -21.86 3.56 1.80
C ARG A 263 -20.51 3.67 1.13
N PHE A 264 -19.90 2.55 0.80
CA PHE A 264 -18.72 2.57 -0.08
C PHE A 264 -19.19 2.56 -1.52
N GLY A 265 -18.45 3.23 -2.40
CA GLY A 265 -18.85 3.31 -3.81
C GLY A 265 -17.69 3.55 -4.74
N PHE A 266 -17.96 3.30 -6.03
CA PHE A 266 -17.07 3.70 -7.09
C PHE A 266 -17.82 4.12 -8.35
N SER A 267 -17.20 4.99 -9.14
CA SER A 267 -17.58 5.24 -10.52
C SER A 267 -16.47 4.79 -11.47
N THR A 268 -16.87 4.22 -12.61
CA THR A 268 -15.98 3.96 -13.75
C THR A 268 -16.61 4.53 -15.02
N PHE A 269 -15.79 5.02 -15.95
CA PHE A 269 -16.26 5.78 -17.11
C PHE A 269 -15.31 5.71 -18.30
N LEU A 270 -15.83 5.87 -19.52
CA LEU A 270 -15.02 6.04 -20.72
C LEU A 270 -14.27 7.38 -20.67
N GLN A 271 -12.95 7.38 -20.92
CA GLN A 271 -12.12 8.58 -20.75
C GLN A 271 -12.26 9.61 -21.87
N SER A 272 -12.81 9.19 -23.01
CA SER A 272 -12.95 10.05 -24.18
C SER A 272 -14.18 9.66 -25.01
N LEU A 273 -14.70 10.62 -25.77
CA LEU A 273 -15.81 10.40 -26.70
C LEU A 273 -15.41 9.52 -27.91
N GLU A 274 -14.13 9.24 -28.11
CA GLU A 274 -13.63 8.36 -29.17
C GLU A 274 -13.52 6.89 -28.71
N GLN A 275 -13.61 6.65 -27.40
CA GLN A 275 -13.61 5.31 -26.84
C GLN A 275 -15.04 4.75 -26.93
N GLU A 276 -15.23 3.73 -27.76
CA GLU A 276 -16.55 3.12 -28.00
C GLU A 276 -16.95 2.09 -26.92
N SER A 277 -15.96 1.56 -26.20
CA SER A 277 -16.18 0.57 -25.14
C SER A 277 -15.03 0.54 -24.12
N GLY A 278 -15.31 -0.03 -22.95
CA GLY A 278 -14.32 -0.23 -21.91
C GLY A 278 -14.74 -1.32 -20.95
N THR A 279 -13.76 -2.06 -20.42
CA THR A 279 -14.01 -3.13 -19.46
C THR A 279 -13.25 -2.88 -18.17
N LEU A 280 -13.90 -3.13 -17.05
CA LEU A 280 -13.28 -3.15 -15.72
C LEU A 280 -13.51 -4.51 -15.10
N TYR A 281 -12.41 -5.19 -14.73
CA TYR A 281 -12.44 -6.37 -13.88
C TYR A 281 -11.99 -6.01 -12.47
N LEU A 282 -12.75 -6.48 -11.49
CA LEU A 282 -12.49 -6.30 -10.06
C LEU A 282 -12.51 -7.65 -9.37
N ASP A 283 -11.64 -7.87 -8.39
CA ASP A 283 -11.64 -9.08 -7.58
C ASP A 283 -11.14 -8.75 -6.17
N ASN A 284 -11.44 -9.62 -5.21
CA ASN A 284 -10.90 -9.60 -3.85
C ASN A 284 -10.92 -8.19 -3.22
N ILE A 285 -12.07 -7.52 -3.32
CA ILE A 285 -12.26 -6.19 -2.74
C ILE A 285 -12.38 -6.35 -1.23
N LYS A 286 -11.62 -5.56 -0.46
CA LYS A 286 -11.65 -5.60 1.00
C LYS A 286 -11.76 -4.19 1.54
N VAL A 287 -12.71 -3.97 2.45
CA VAL A 287 -12.66 -2.81 3.35
C VAL A 287 -12.26 -3.29 4.73
N LEU A 288 -11.19 -2.73 5.25
CA LEU A 288 -10.61 -3.10 6.53
C LEU A 288 -10.41 -1.91 7.44
N TYR A 289 -10.58 -2.14 8.75
CA TYR A 289 -10.53 -1.10 9.76
C TYR A 289 -9.97 -1.61 11.10
N PHE A 290 -9.32 -0.70 11.84
CA PHE A 290 -8.66 -0.96 13.13
C PHE A 290 -8.37 0.34 13.87
#